data_AF-A0A024U7R5-F1
#
_entry.id   AF-A0A024U7R5-F1
#
_cell.length_a   1.000
_cell.length_b   1.000
_cell.length_c   1.000
_cell.angle_alpha   90.00
_cell.angle_beta   90.00
_cell.angle_gamma   90.00
#
_symmetry.space_group_name_H-M   'P 1'
#
loop_
_entity.id
_entity.type
_entity.pdbx_description
1 polymer ?
#
loop_
_entity_poly.entity_id
_entity_poly.type
_entity_poly.pdbx_seq_one_letter_code
_entity_poly.pdbx_strand_id
1 'polypeptide(L)'
;MAARCGRPANNDWFRALFGFRELDYAYDDVQGKFELLNDATVLRSTVNGKAYTIGTFECMSLGALRSAGRDTAVGGETTVRHEASRDVFLDHCDTNNKDALFQAASQLNCLEFMSPRCVPEQGVTRYNRDLTQGPACAIAAGPGTVYRNYFVPVGGRTGQTATSQVNNLDDVQAMLANDVHKYFDVVNGYTDSTSRQLGKLNTTVLCDDSMRGKLSDAIKIGLHWNVQVPFVARYMPVAATRPIHCVSQAYCSAISVGYSAASARDWAPFAKLVLEASYEATLWAGVLNYQRTGCNKVFLTAVGGGVFGNATEWIVDAIASAVAAVARCGLDVVLVHYRRVDESFQRDLAVALNRKGAGHL
;
A
#
# COMPACT_ATOMS: atom_id res chain seq x y z
N MET A 1 49.59 7.72 10.79
CA MET A 1 48.23 8.13 11.21
C MET A 1 47.27 7.71 10.12
N ALA A 2 46.54 6.63 10.34
CA ALA A 2 45.65 6.02 9.35
C ALA A 2 44.41 6.90 9.13
N ALA A 3 44.09 7.13 7.86
CA ALA A 3 42.89 7.81 7.41
C ALA A 3 41.65 7.15 8.02
N ARG A 4 40.77 7.98 8.61
CA ARG A 4 39.44 7.55 9.04
C ARG A 4 38.65 7.12 7.82
N CYS A 5 38.45 5.81 7.67
CA CYS A 5 37.47 5.24 6.74
C CYS A 5 36.10 5.88 7.02
N GLY A 6 35.61 6.70 6.08
CA GLY A 6 34.27 7.25 6.15
C GLY A 6 33.24 6.12 6.13
N ARG A 7 32.21 6.22 6.99
CA ARG A 7 30.98 5.43 6.81
C ARG A 7 30.45 5.75 5.40
N PRO A 8 30.04 4.76 4.60
CA PRO A 8 29.64 5.04 3.22
C PRO A 8 28.41 5.94 3.21
N ALA A 9 28.37 6.86 2.25
CA ALA A 9 27.26 7.78 1.97
C ALA A 9 25.99 7.06 1.45
N ASN A 10 25.74 5.81 1.87
CA ASN A 10 24.98 4.78 1.15
C ASN A 10 23.50 4.65 1.51
N ASN A 11 22.95 5.48 2.40
CA ASN A 11 21.53 5.36 2.80
C ASN A 11 20.59 6.33 2.08
N ASP A 12 21.11 7.26 1.28
CA ASP A 12 20.31 8.25 0.55
C ASP A 12 19.87 7.70 -0.81
N TRP A 13 18.80 6.91 -0.78
CA TRP A 13 18.20 6.28 -1.96
C TRP A 13 17.73 7.31 -3.00
N PHE A 14 17.24 8.45 -2.52
CA PHE A 14 16.72 9.51 -3.36
C PHE A 14 17.84 10.13 -4.18
N ARG A 15 18.95 10.50 -3.52
CA ARG A 15 20.14 11.00 -4.22
C ARG A 15 20.71 9.98 -5.20
N ALA A 16 20.71 8.69 -4.85
CA ALA A 16 21.19 7.64 -5.74
C ALA A 16 20.41 7.60 -7.07
N LEU A 17 19.09 7.83 -7.02
CA LEU A 17 18.24 7.86 -8.21
C LEU A 17 18.27 9.21 -8.95
N PHE A 18 18.22 10.33 -8.24
CA PHE A 18 17.91 11.63 -8.82
C PHE A 18 19.08 12.62 -8.81
N GLY A 19 20.19 12.28 -8.15
CA GLY A 19 21.45 13.04 -8.23
C GLY A 19 21.55 14.24 -7.28
N PHE A 20 20.53 14.51 -6.46
CA PHE A 20 20.55 15.55 -5.44
C PHE A 20 19.97 15.05 -4.12
N ARG A 21 20.30 15.72 -3.01
CA ARG A 21 19.70 15.42 -1.70
C ARG A 21 18.37 16.14 -1.59
N GLU A 22 17.29 15.41 -1.37
CA GLU A 22 15.94 15.98 -1.27
C GLU A 22 15.85 17.02 -0.13
N LEU A 23 16.40 16.68 1.04
CA LEU A 23 16.26 17.47 2.27
C LEU A 23 17.08 18.77 2.29
N ASP A 24 17.81 19.08 1.21
CA ASP A 24 18.52 20.35 1.05
C ASP A 24 17.62 21.46 0.46
N TYR A 25 16.40 21.12 0.02
CA TYR A 25 15.53 22.02 -0.75
C TYR A 25 14.11 22.07 -0.16
N ALA A 26 13.39 23.15 -0.44
CA ALA A 26 11.96 23.24 -0.12
C ALA A 26 11.12 22.33 -1.03
N TYR A 27 9.89 22.02 -0.63
CA TYR A 27 9.01 21.10 -1.37
C TYR A 27 8.83 21.48 -2.86
N ASP A 28 8.53 22.75 -3.14
CA ASP A 28 8.34 23.23 -4.52
C ASP A 28 9.65 23.19 -5.34
N ASP A 29 10.80 23.45 -4.70
CA ASP A 29 12.12 23.33 -5.35
C ASP A 29 12.47 21.88 -5.67
N VAL A 30 12.05 20.93 -4.83
CA VAL A 30 12.18 19.50 -5.12
C VAL A 30 11.26 19.12 -6.27
N GLN A 31 9.99 19.53 -6.23
CA GLN A 31 9.02 19.26 -7.30
C GLN A 31 9.53 19.79 -8.66
N GLY A 32 10.06 21.02 -8.70
CA GLY A 32 10.62 21.65 -9.91
C GLY A 32 11.90 21.01 -10.45
N LYS A 33 12.50 20.03 -9.76
CA LYS A 33 13.64 19.23 -10.24
C LYS A 33 13.22 17.98 -11.00
N PHE A 34 11.92 17.82 -11.25
CA PHE A 34 11.36 16.71 -12.00
C PHE A 34 10.46 17.19 -13.14
N GLU A 35 10.42 16.37 -14.19
CA GLU A 35 9.52 16.53 -15.32
C GLU A 35 8.73 15.23 -15.51
N LEU A 36 7.43 15.37 -15.77
CA LEU A 36 6.58 14.27 -16.21
C LEU A 36 6.57 14.22 -17.74
N LEU A 37 6.92 13.07 -18.29
CA LEU A 37 6.96 12.80 -19.73
C LEU A 37 5.95 11.71 -20.10
N ASN A 38 5.65 11.59 -21.40
CA ASN A 38 4.79 10.53 -21.96
C ASN A 38 3.46 10.41 -21.22
N ASP A 39 2.66 11.48 -21.22
CA ASP A 39 1.36 11.54 -20.54
C ASP A 39 1.45 11.15 -19.05
N ALA A 40 2.49 11.64 -18.37
CA ALA A 40 2.78 11.39 -16.97
C ALA A 40 3.08 9.92 -16.60
N THR A 41 3.54 9.10 -17.56
CA THR A 41 3.97 7.72 -17.29
C THR A 41 5.48 7.57 -17.07
N VAL A 42 6.25 8.64 -17.26
CA VAL A 42 7.70 8.68 -17.05
C VAL A 42 8.08 9.89 -16.19
N LEU A 43 8.87 9.65 -15.14
CA LEU A 43 9.43 10.69 -14.28
C LEU A 43 10.91 10.89 -14.63
N ARG A 44 11.28 12.11 -15.05
CA ARG A 44 12.67 12.50 -15.34
C ARG A 44 13.19 13.44 -14.28
N SER A 45 14.38 13.20 -13.77
CA SER A 45 15.10 14.20 -12.96
C SER A 45 15.87 15.15 -13.87
N THR A 46 15.65 16.45 -13.71
CA THR A 46 16.36 17.48 -14.49
C THR A 46 17.80 17.68 -14.02
N VAL A 47 18.13 17.20 -12.81
CA VAL A 47 19.48 17.35 -12.21
C VAL A 47 20.49 16.38 -12.81
N ASN A 48 20.11 15.11 -12.99
CA ASN A 48 21.02 14.08 -13.52
C ASN A 48 20.58 13.51 -14.88
N GLY A 49 19.45 13.97 -15.42
CA GLY A 49 18.91 13.56 -16.71
C GLY A 49 18.30 12.16 -16.76
N LYS A 50 18.34 11.38 -15.67
CA LYS A 50 17.78 10.02 -15.65
C LYS A 50 16.25 10.07 -15.68
N ALA A 51 15.65 9.12 -16.39
CA ALA A 51 14.22 8.95 -16.50
C ALA A 51 13.82 7.54 -16.07
N TYR A 52 12.65 7.43 -15.43
CA TYR A 52 12.13 6.19 -14.90
C TYR A 52 10.67 6.02 -15.30
N THR A 53 10.29 4.81 -15.70
CA THR A 53 8.88 4.46 -15.92
C THR A 53 8.17 4.45 -14.57
N ILE A 54 7.14 5.28 -14.43
CA ILE A 54 6.27 5.29 -13.24
C ILE A 54 4.94 4.61 -13.52
N GLY A 55 4.52 4.48 -14.78
CA GLY A 55 3.22 3.87 -15.10
C GLY A 55 2.08 4.79 -14.68
N THR A 56 1.02 4.24 -14.07
CA THR A 56 -0.16 5.04 -13.66
C THR A 56 -0.51 4.82 -12.20
N PHE A 57 -1.06 5.87 -11.56
CA PHE A 57 -1.55 5.80 -10.19
C PHE A 57 -3.02 6.21 -10.13
N GLU A 58 -3.82 5.42 -9.42
CA GLU A 58 -5.24 5.68 -9.18
C GLU A 58 -5.66 5.19 -7.79
N CYS A 59 -6.75 5.74 -7.26
CA CYS A 59 -7.38 5.25 -6.03
C CYS A 59 -8.72 4.62 -6.40
N MET A 60 -8.85 3.31 -6.26
CA MET A 60 -10.04 2.56 -6.68
C MET A 60 -10.75 1.95 -5.48
N SER A 61 -12.08 2.01 -5.49
CA SER A 61 -12.91 1.40 -4.46
C SER A 61 -13.00 -0.12 -4.64
N LEU A 62 -13.26 -0.85 -3.54
CA LEU A 62 -13.53 -2.29 -3.58
C LEU A 62 -14.67 -2.60 -4.55
N GLY A 63 -15.77 -1.84 -4.51
CA GLY A 63 -16.92 -2.06 -5.39
C GLY A 63 -16.53 -1.97 -6.87
N ALA A 64 -15.72 -0.97 -7.24
CA ALA A 64 -15.25 -0.81 -8.61
C ALA A 64 -14.31 -1.95 -9.04
N LEU A 65 -13.34 -2.32 -8.19
CA LEU A 65 -12.40 -3.40 -8.45
C LEU A 65 -13.09 -4.76 -8.57
N ARG A 66 -14.01 -5.06 -7.65
CA ARG A 66 -14.81 -6.29 -7.67
C ARG A 66 -15.64 -6.39 -8.94
N SER A 67 -16.30 -5.31 -9.36
CA SER A 67 -17.07 -5.30 -10.60
C SER A 67 -16.16 -5.58 -11.81
N ALA A 68 -15.08 -4.81 -11.97
CA ALA A 68 -14.17 -4.95 -13.10
C ALA A 68 -13.47 -6.32 -13.14
N GLY A 69 -13.09 -6.85 -11.98
CA GLY A 69 -12.42 -8.14 -11.86
C GLY A 69 -13.33 -9.32 -12.20
N ARG A 70 -14.61 -9.26 -11.84
CA ARG A 70 -15.60 -10.30 -12.21
C ARG A 70 -15.80 -10.43 -13.71
N ASP A 71 -15.78 -9.31 -14.42
CA ASP A 71 -15.97 -9.27 -15.88
C ASP A 71 -14.75 -9.77 -16.66
N THR A 72 -13.58 -9.82 -16.02
CA THR A 72 -12.28 -10.06 -16.69
C THR A 72 -11.55 -11.31 -16.20
N ALA A 73 -12.10 -12.03 -15.22
CA ALA A 73 -11.46 -13.20 -14.65
C ALA A 73 -11.23 -14.30 -15.70
N VAL A 74 -9.97 -14.73 -15.83
CA VAL A 74 -9.54 -15.76 -16.78
C VAL A 74 -9.98 -17.17 -16.34
N GLY A 75 -10.27 -17.36 -15.04
CA GLY A 75 -10.61 -18.64 -14.44
C GLY A 75 -9.41 -19.37 -13.83
N GLY A 76 -9.63 -20.55 -13.24
CA GLY A 76 -8.60 -21.38 -12.63
C GLY A 76 -8.61 -21.31 -11.09
N GLU A 77 -7.93 -22.26 -10.44
CA GLU A 77 -7.87 -22.29 -8.97
C GLU A 77 -6.83 -21.29 -8.46
N THR A 78 -7.25 -20.43 -7.54
CA THR A 78 -6.34 -19.55 -6.80
C THR A 78 -5.60 -20.36 -5.76
N THR A 79 -4.28 -20.23 -5.66
CA THR A 79 -3.46 -20.95 -4.66
C THR A 79 -2.91 -19.98 -3.64
N VAL A 80 -2.72 -20.44 -2.40
CA VAL A 80 -2.12 -19.66 -1.32
C VAL A 80 -0.88 -20.37 -0.81
N ARG A 81 0.25 -19.66 -0.80
CA ARG A 81 1.50 -20.17 -0.24
C ARG A 81 2.18 -19.14 0.65
N HIS A 82 2.93 -19.65 1.62
CA HIS A 82 3.64 -18.83 2.59
C HIS A 82 5.12 -18.77 2.22
N GLU A 83 5.68 -17.56 2.18
CA GLU A 83 7.10 -17.36 1.95
C GLU A 83 7.74 -16.51 3.04
N ALA A 84 8.97 -16.87 3.41
CA ALA A 84 9.79 -16.05 4.29
C ALA A 84 10.62 -15.08 3.44
N SER A 85 10.42 -13.79 3.65
CA SER A 85 11.25 -12.74 3.04
C SER A 85 12.13 -12.08 4.09
N ARG A 86 13.40 -11.86 3.75
CA ARG A 86 14.30 -11.05 4.58
C ARG A 86 14.05 -9.56 4.42
N ASP A 87 13.59 -9.15 3.24
CA ASP A 87 13.41 -7.76 2.86
C ASP A 87 12.56 -7.67 1.58
N VAL A 88 11.31 -7.20 1.72
CA VAL A 88 10.39 -7.05 0.59
C VAL A 88 10.93 -6.13 -0.51
N PHE A 89 11.85 -5.22 -0.16
CA PHE A 89 12.55 -4.40 -1.15
C PHE A 89 13.31 -5.27 -2.16
N LEU A 90 13.95 -6.34 -1.68
CA LEU A 90 14.70 -7.26 -2.54
C LEU A 90 13.77 -8.16 -3.35
N ASP A 91 12.60 -8.52 -2.80
CA ASP A 91 11.59 -9.26 -3.56
C ASP A 91 11.08 -8.44 -4.77
N HIS A 92 10.98 -7.11 -4.63
CA HIS A 92 10.70 -6.22 -5.76
C HIS A 92 11.85 -6.20 -6.76
N CYS A 93 13.11 -6.30 -6.32
CA CYS A 93 14.28 -6.32 -7.20
C CYS A 93 14.44 -7.63 -7.98
N ASP A 94 13.80 -8.72 -7.53
CA ASP A 94 13.85 -10.01 -8.23
C ASP A 94 13.07 -9.94 -9.56
N THR A 95 13.78 -10.15 -10.66
CA THR A 95 13.21 -10.16 -12.00
C THR A 95 12.22 -11.31 -12.24
N ASN A 96 12.22 -12.35 -11.40
CA ASN A 96 11.19 -13.41 -11.41
C ASN A 96 9.82 -12.90 -10.91
N ASN A 97 9.78 -11.71 -10.33
CA ASN A 97 8.56 -11.03 -9.91
C ASN A 97 8.16 -9.92 -10.89
N LYS A 98 8.69 -9.94 -12.11
CA LYS A 98 8.29 -9.02 -13.17
C LYS A 98 6.76 -9.06 -13.34
N ASP A 99 6.19 -7.87 -13.40
CA ASP A 99 4.75 -7.61 -13.55
C ASP A 99 3.87 -8.17 -12.41
N ALA A 100 4.45 -8.65 -11.30
CA ALA A 100 3.69 -9.08 -10.13
C ALA A 100 3.05 -7.89 -9.39
N LEU A 101 1.97 -8.15 -8.65
CA LEU A 101 1.33 -7.18 -7.77
C LEU A 101 1.81 -7.35 -6.33
N PHE A 102 2.29 -6.28 -5.71
CA PHE A 102 2.72 -6.27 -4.31
C PHE A 102 1.77 -5.44 -3.45
N GLN A 103 1.21 -6.04 -2.41
CA GLN A 103 0.51 -5.30 -1.36
C GLN A 103 1.54 -4.58 -0.47
N ALA A 104 1.38 -3.28 -0.30
CA ALA A 104 2.16 -2.46 0.61
C ALA A 104 1.28 -1.97 1.76
N ALA A 105 1.75 -2.17 2.99
CA ALA A 105 1.15 -1.53 4.15
C ALA A 105 1.42 -0.02 4.05
N SER A 106 0.37 0.78 3.93
CA SER A 106 0.45 2.22 3.72
C SER A 106 -0.47 2.96 4.69
N GLN A 107 -0.46 4.28 4.59
CA GLN A 107 -1.48 5.15 5.22
C GLN A 107 -2.60 5.45 4.21
N LEU A 108 -3.70 6.04 4.68
CA LEU A 108 -4.85 6.39 3.82
C LEU A 108 -4.53 7.41 2.71
N ASN A 109 -3.39 8.10 2.79
CA ASN A 109 -2.89 9.03 1.78
C ASN A 109 -1.88 8.40 0.80
N CYS A 110 -1.66 7.08 0.87
CA CYS A 110 -0.68 6.37 0.04
C CYS A 110 0.78 6.85 0.19
N LEU A 111 1.11 7.37 1.39
CA LEU A 111 2.44 7.79 1.80
C LEU A 111 2.84 7.00 3.05
N GLU A 112 4.14 6.78 3.25
CA GLU A 112 4.70 5.88 4.27
C GLU A 112 5.48 6.65 5.35
N PHE A 113 4.90 7.74 5.86
CA PHE A 113 5.50 8.53 6.92
C PHE A 113 5.26 7.89 8.29
N MET A 114 6.31 7.76 9.12
CA MET A 114 6.30 7.06 10.42
C MET A 114 5.31 7.56 11.49
N SER A 115 4.69 8.73 11.30
CA SER A 115 3.89 9.38 12.35
C SER A 115 2.79 10.26 11.76
N PRO A 116 1.63 10.39 12.45
CA PRO A 116 0.59 11.37 12.09
C PRO A 116 1.05 12.83 12.19
N ARG A 117 2.24 13.11 12.74
CA ARG A 117 2.83 14.45 12.79
C ARG A 117 3.68 14.80 11.57
N CYS A 118 3.95 13.81 10.71
CA CYS A 118 4.70 14.01 9.50
C CYS A 118 3.79 14.48 8.37
N VAL A 119 4.33 15.35 7.52
CA VAL A 119 3.61 15.94 6.38
C VAL A 119 4.39 15.71 5.09
N PRO A 120 3.73 15.66 3.92
CA PRO A 120 4.37 15.43 2.62
C PRO A 120 5.60 16.29 2.34
N GLU A 121 5.59 17.55 2.81
CA GLU A 121 6.65 18.53 2.63
C GLU A 121 7.98 18.14 3.31
N GLN A 122 7.95 17.15 4.21
CA GLN A 122 9.16 16.68 4.89
C GLN A 122 10.02 15.73 4.05
N GLY A 123 9.53 15.32 2.88
CA GLY A 123 10.28 14.55 1.88
C GLY A 123 10.29 13.04 2.13
N VAL A 124 10.28 12.28 1.03
CA VAL A 124 10.16 10.81 1.02
C VAL A 124 11.50 10.11 1.27
N THR A 125 12.64 10.79 1.17
CA THR A 125 13.97 10.24 1.50
C THR A 125 13.98 9.65 2.91
N ARG A 126 13.22 10.26 3.83
CA ARG A 126 13.10 9.85 5.23
C ARG A 126 12.50 8.46 5.44
N TYR A 127 11.87 7.88 4.43
CA TYR A 127 11.36 6.51 4.48
C TYR A 127 12.48 5.51 4.79
N ASN A 128 13.75 5.84 4.48
CA ASN A 128 14.91 5.00 4.83
C ASN A 128 15.17 4.84 6.33
N ARG A 129 14.51 5.64 7.18
CA ARG A 129 14.62 5.56 8.64
C ARG A 129 13.61 4.57 9.23
N ASP A 130 12.62 4.16 8.44
CA ASP A 130 11.61 3.19 8.82
C ASP A 130 11.93 1.86 8.14
N LEU A 131 12.13 0.83 8.96
CA LEU A 131 12.46 -0.51 8.50
C LEU A 131 11.22 -1.42 8.36
N THR A 132 10.02 -0.86 8.47
CA THR A 132 8.77 -1.57 8.22
C THR A 132 8.57 -1.82 6.72
N GLN A 133 7.59 -2.68 6.42
CA GLN A 133 7.31 -3.20 5.08
C GLN A 133 6.88 -2.10 4.09
N GLY A 134 6.04 -1.16 4.52
CA GLY A 134 5.52 -0.08 3.66
C GLY A 134 6.63 0.77 3.02
N PRO A 135 7.48 1.42 3.83
CA PRO A 135 8.65 2.16 3.37
C PRO A 135 9.58 1.33 2.47
N ALA A 136 9.76 0.04 2.77
CA ALA A 136 10.56 -0.84 1.93
C ALA A 136 9.97 -1.01 0.52
N CYS A 137 8.65 -1.27 0.40
CA CYS A 137 7.94 -1.31 -0.88
C CYS A 137 8.00 0.04 -1.61
N ALA A 138 7.73 1.14 -0.90
CA ALA A 138 7.74 2.47 -1.46
C ALA A 138 9.11 2.85 -2.04
N ILE A 139 10.19 2.58 -1.31
CA ILE A 139 11.54 2.89 -1.79
C ILE A 139 11.96 1.97 -2.94
N ALA A 140 11.54 0.70 -2.95
CA ALA A 140 11.85 -0.22 -4.04
C ALA A 140 11.34 0.29 -5.39
N ALA A 141 10.21 0.99 -5.39
CA ALA A 141 9.63 1.70 -6.53
C ALA A 141 9.75 3.23 -6.36
N GLY A 142 10.93 3.71 -5.95
CA GLY A 142 11.19 5.10 -5.57
C GLY A 142 10.64 6.19 -6.51
N PRO A 143 10.75 6.07 -7.85
CA PRO A 143 10.15 7.02 -8.79
C PRO A 143 8.62 7.15 -8.62
N GLY A 144 7.92 6.04 -8.40
CA GLY A 144 6.48 6.07 -8.13
C GLY A 144 6.15 6.71 -6.78
N THR A 145 7.02 6.56 -5.78
CA THR A 145 6.90 7.24 -4.49
C THR A 145 7.07 8.76 -4.61
N VAL A 146 8.02 9.22 -5.42
CA VAL A 146 8.15 10.65 -5.74
C VAL A 146 6.89 11.16 -6.44
N TYR A 147 6.34 10.41 -7.39
CA TYR A 147 5.07 10.79 -8.02
C TYR A 147 3.93 10.93 -7.01
N ARG A 148 3.72 9.92 -6.13
CA ARG A 148 2.65 9.96 -5.12
C ARG A 148 2.78 11.11 -4.14
N ASN A 149 4.00 11.57 -3.82
CA ASN A 149 4.19 12.71 -2.93
C ASN A 149 4.05 14.04 -3.68
N TYR A 150 4.74 14.19 -4.80
CA TYR A 150 4.94 15.48 -5.46
C TYR A 150 4.01 15.76 -6.64
N PHE A 151 3.37 14.76 -7.24
CA PHE A 151 2.69 14.93 -8.53
C PHE A 151 1.26 14.40 -8.61
N VAL A 152 0.85 13.51 -7.70
CA VAL A 152 -0.53 13.01 -7.69
C VAL A 152 -1.53 14.19 -7.59
N PRO A 153 -2.56 14.23 -8.44
CA PRO A 153 -3.57 15.27 -8.36
C PRO A 153 -4.44 15.08 -7.12
N VAL A 154 -4.55 16.12 -6.29
CA VAL A 154 -5.41 16.15 -5.10
C VAL A 154 -6.17 17.46 -5.05
N GLY A 155 -7.50 17.41 -5.08
CA GLY A 155 -8.35 18.59 -4.92
C GLY A 155 -8.03 19.73 -5.89
N GLY A 156 -7.67 19.42 -7.14
CA GLY A 156 -7.28 20.40 -8.16
C GLY A 156 -5.85 20.94 -8.04
N ARG A 157 -5.04 20.42 -7.12
CA ARG A 157 -3.61 20.75 -6.95
C ARG A 157 -2.74 19.57 -7.34
N THR A 158 -1.51 19.87 -7.75
CA THR A 158 -0.47 18.87 -8.05
C THR A 158 0.35 18.58 -6.79
N GLY A 159 0.40 17.30 -6.41
CA GLY A 159 1.13 16.81 -5.25
C GLY A 159 0.35 16.94 -3.93
N GLN A 160 0.82 16.19 -2.93
CA GLN A 160 0.24 16.16 -1.60
C GLN A 160 0.95 17.19 -0.70
N THR A 161 0.20 17.86 0.15
CA THR A 161 0.69 18.84 1.13
C THR A 161 0.06 18.58 2.51
N ALA A 162 0.49 19.27 3.55
CA ALA A 162 -0.13 19.20 4.88
C ALA A 162 -1.64 19.51 4.86
N THR A 163 -2.13 20.23 3.86
CA THR A 163 -3.53 20.69 3.75
C THR A 163 -4.31 20.06 2.60
N SER A 164 -3.69 19.23 1.77
CA SER A 164 -4.34 18.56 0.65
C SER A 164 -3.67 17.21 0.40
N GLN A 165 -4.35 16.13 0.78
CA GLN A 165 -3.83 14.76 0.67
C GLN A 165 -4.87 13.83 0.07
N VAL A 166 -4.39 12.77 -0.57
CA VAL A 166 -5.20 11.61 -0.89
C VAL A 166 -5.83 11.09 0.40
N ASN A 167 -7.05 10.60 0.31
CA ASN A 167 -7.75 10.01 1.44
C ASN A 167 -8.60 8.85 0.96
N ASN A 168 -8.13 7.62 1.16
CA ASN A 168 -8.81 6.41 0.75
C ASN A 168 -10.05 6.04 1.58
N LEU A 169 -10.44 6.88 2.55
CA LEU A 169 -11.72 6.82 3.25
C LEU A 169 -12.66 7.99 2.89
N ASP A 170 -12.34 8.82 1.91
CA ASP A 170 -13.17 9.98 1.53
C ASP A 170 -14.63 9.62 1.24
N ASP A 171 -14.90 8.59 0.42
CA ASP A 171 -16.25 8.14 0.09
C ASP A 171 -16.97 7.59 1.33
N VAL A 172 -16.24 6.84 2.17
CA VAL A 172 -16.75 6.34 3.45
C VAL A 172 -17.12 7.51 4.37
N GLN A 173 -16.26 8.52 4.49
CA GLN A 173 -16.53 9.71 5.31
C GLN A 173 -17.72 10.50 4.78
N ALA A 174 -17.88 10.61 3.47
CA ALA A 174 -19.05 11.25 2.86
C ALA A 174 -20.34 10.47 3.15
N MET A 175 -20.35 9.15 2.98
CA MET A 175 -21.50 8.29 3.28
C MET A 175 -21.90 8.33 4.76
N LEU A 176 -20.92 8.49 5.64
CA LEU A 176 -21.14 8.61 7.08
C LEU A 176 -21.53 10.03 7.52
N ALA A 177 -21.55 11.02 6.61
CA ALA A 177 -21.62 12.44 6.97
C ALA A 177 -20.65 12.76 8.12
N ASN A 178 -19.41 12.27 8.00
CA ASN A 178 -18.45 12.25 9.10
C ASN A 178 -17.98 13.65 9.50
N ASP A 179 -18.08 14.62 8.60
CA ASP A 179 -17.87 16.04 8.90
C ASP A 179 -18.89 16.58 9.93
N VAL A 180 -20.13 16.08 9.92
CA VAL A 180 -21.20 16.41 10.87
C VAL A 180 -21.14 15.50 12.09
N HIS A 181 -21.05 14.19 11.87
CA HIS A 181 -21.19 13.19 12.93
C HIS A 181 -19.93 12.93 13.73
N LYS A 182 -18.75 13.28 13.19
CA LYS A 182 -17.43 13.18 13.84
C LYS A 182 -17.20 11.82 14.48
N TYR A 183 -17.36 10.73 13.70
CA TYR A 183 -17.12 9.38 14.19
C TYR A 183 -15.63 9.10 14.36
N PHE A 184 -14.79 9.64 13.48
CA PHE A 184 -13.34 9.55 13.53
C PHE A 184 -12.71 10.67 12.73
N ASP A 185 -11.44 10.92 12.96
CA ASP A 185 -10.61 11.86 12.21
C ASP A 185 -9.58 11.12 11.37
N VAL A 186 -9.21 11.69 10.23
CA VAL A 186 -8.08 11.24 9.40
C VAL A 186 -7.07 12.39 9.36
N VAL A 187 -5.87 12.18 9.90
CA VAL A 187 -4.80 13.18 9.96
C VAL A 187 -3.53 12.58 9.39
N ASN A 188 -3.03 13.17 8.30
CA ASN A 188 -1.84 12.68 7.59
C ASN A 188 -1.91 11.18 7.21
N GLY A 189 -3.12 10.71 6.89
CA GLY A 189 -3.40 9.32 6.53
C GLY A 189 -3.58 8.35 7.71
N TYR A 190 -3.52 8.83 8.95
CA TYR A 190 -3.79 8.06 10.18
C TYR A 190 -5.20 8.33 10.70
N THR A 191 -5.85 7.30 11.25
CA THR A 191 -7.16 7.40 11.88
C THR A 191 -7.06 7.58 13.40
N ASP A 192 -7.83 8.50 13.96
CA ASP A 192 -8.01 8.62 15.41
C ASP A 192 -9.49 8.85 15.77
N SER A 193 -9.86 8.51 16.99
CA SER A 193 -11.21 8.68 17.54
C SER A 193 -11.19 8.49 19.07
N THR A 194 -12.36 8.67 19.69
CA THR A 194 -12.63 8.32 21.08
C THR A 194 -13.63 7.17 21.18
N SER A 195 -13.59 6.41 22.28
CA SER A 195 -14.56 5.34 22.54
C SER A 195 -16.01 5.81 22.45
N ARG A 196 -16.31 7.07 22.81
CA ARG A 196 -17.66 7.64 22.68
C ARG A 196 -18.07 7.80 21.22
N GLN A 197 -17.18 8.33 20.37
CA GLN A 197 -17.47 8.56 18.95
C GLN A 197 -17.62 7.22 18.20
N LEU A 198 -16.72 6.27 18.46
CA LEU A 198 -16.83 4.91 17.90
C LEU A 198 -18.05 4.16 18.44
N GLY A 199 -18.39 4.34 19.72
CA GLY A 199 -19.62 3.78 20.29
C GLY A 199 -20.86 4.24 19.52
N LYS A 200 -20.90 5.50 19.07
CA LYS A 200 -21.95 6.01 18.19
C LYS A 200 -21.90 5.32 16.82
N LEU A 201 -20.74 5.30 16.15
CA LEU A 201 -20.58 4.63 14.84
C LEU A 201 -21.06 3.17 14.89
N ASN A 202 -20.65 2.45 15.93
CA ASN A 202 -20.95 1.03 16.11
C ASN A 202 -22.44 0.77 16.34
N THR A 203 -23.11 1.62 17.10
CA THR A 203 -24.52 1.40 17.48
C THR A 203 -25.53 2.03 16.52
N THR A 204 -25.12 2.99 15.68
CA THR A 204 -26.04 3.66 14.75
C THR A 204 -25.81 3.30 13.29
N VAL A 205 -24.60 2.87 12.92
CA VAL A 205 -24.25 2.60 11.51
C VAL A 205 -23.81 1.15 11.32
N LEU A 206 -22.77 0.71 12.06
CA LEU A 206 -22.18 -0.62 11.84
C LEU A 206 -23.02 -1.76 12.42
N CYS A 207 -24.13 -1.47 13.08
CA CYS A 207 -25.13 -2.47 13.47
C CYS A 207 -26.01 -2.93 12.30
N ASP A 208 -26.02 -2.20 11.17
CA ASP A 208 -26.78 -2.54 9.97
C ASP A 208 -25.87 -3.19 8.92
N ASP A 209 -26.14 -4.46 8.61
CA ASP A 209 -25.40 -5.26 7.63
C ASP A 209 -25.44 -4.66 6.22
N SER A 210 -26.56 -4.05 5.84
CA SER A 210 -26.68 -3.37 4.54
C SER A 210 -25.74 -2.19 4.45
N MET A 211 -25.68 -1.38 5.51
CA MET A 211 -24.78 -0.24 5.58
C MET A 211 -23.31 -0.69 5.65
N ARG A 212 -22.99 -1.75 6.39
CA ARG A 212 -21.64 -2.34 6.39
C ARG A 212 -21.20 -2.75 4.98
N GLY A 213 -22.09 -3.41 4.22
CA GLY A 213 -21.80 -3.78 2.83
C GLY A 213 -21.50 -2.57 1.95
N LYS A 214 -22.33 -1.53 2.02
CA LYS A 214 -22.12 -0.29 1.25
C LYS A 214 -20.82 0.42 1.63
N LEU A 215 -20.49 0.48 2.92
CA LEU A 215 -19.24 1.06 3.39
C LEU A 215 -18.03 0.24 2.94
N SER A 216 -18.14 -1.08 2.94
CA SER A 216 -17.10 -1.97 2.42
C SER A 216 -16.81 -1.68 0.96
N ASP A 217 -17.85 -1.51 0.13
CA ASP A 217 -17.71 -1.24 -1.30
C ASP A 217 -17.07 0.13 -1.59
N ALA A 218 -17.20 1.09 -0.67
CA ALA A 218 -16.69 2.45 -0.80
C ALA A 218 -15.22 2.60 -0.37
N ILE A 219 -14.62 1.61 0.30
CA ILE A 219 -13.22 1.68 0.72
C ILE A 219 -12.31 1.64 -0.49
N LYS A 220 -11.36 2.56 -0.54
CA LYS A 220 -10.38 2.66 -1.62
C LYS A 220 -9.02 2.09 -1.21
N ILE A 221 -8.27 1.66 -2.21
CA ILE A 221 -6.82 1.40 -2.12
C ILE A 221 -6.10 2.22 -3.19
N GLY A 222 -4.84 2.59 -2.94
CA GLY A 222 -4.00 3.20 -3.96
C GLY A 222 -3.37 2.13 -4.83
N LEU A 223 -3.48 2.25 -6.15
CA LEU A 223 -2.92 1.32 -7.12
C LEU A 223 -1.91 2.05 -7.98
N HIS A 224 -0.65 1.63 -7.92
CA HIS A 224 0.41 2.10 -8.80
C HIS A 224 0.79 0.98 -9.77
N TRP A 225 0.32 1.08 -11.01
CA TRP A 225 0.49 0.06 -12.04
C TRP A 225 1.83 0.24 -12.77
N ASN A 226 2.53 -0.87 -13.02
CA ASN A 226 3.69 -0.94 -13.91
C ASN A 226 4.83 0.05 -13.58
N VAL A 227 5.06 0.29 -12.28
CA VAL A 227 6.13 1.15 -11.79
C VAL A 227 7.49 0.45 -11.89
N GLN A 228 8.50 1.17 -12.37
CA GLN A 228 9.86 0.64 -12.46
C GLN A 228 10.47 0.42 -11.07
N VAL A 229 11.17 -0.70 -10.92
CA VAL A 229 12.07 -0.97 -9.80
C VAL A 229 13.49 -0.65 -10.24
N PRO A 230 14.05 0.53 -9.86
CA PRO A 230 15.33 0.99 -10.41
C PRO A 230 16.54 0.48 -9.62
N PHE A 231 16.41 -0.61 -8.86
CA PHE A 231 17.46 -1.10 -7.96
C PHE A 231 17.80 -2.58 -8.22
N VAL A 232 19.07 -2.95 -8.04
CA VAL A 232 19.52 -4.36 -8.00
C VAL A 232 19.71 -4.87 -6.58
N ALA A 233 19.89 -3.96 -5.63
CA ALA A 233 20.00 -4.18 -4.19
C ALA A 233 19.63 -2.87 -3.49
N ARG A 234 19.47 -2.91 -2.16
CA ARG A 234 19.17 -1.72 -1.34
C ARG A 234 20.05 -0.53 -1.76
N TYR A 235 19.39 0.47 -2.33
CA TYR A 235 19.97 1.76 -2.71
C TYR A 235 21.10 1.70 -3.75
N MET A 236 21.23 0.57 -4.46
CA MET A 236 22.14 0.39 -5.58
C MET A 236 21.36 0.41 -6.91
N PRO A 237 21.38 1.51 -7.66
CA PRO A 237 20.59 1.62 -8.88
C PRO A 237 21.00 0.60 -9.95
N VAL A 238 20.05 0.17 -10.77
CA VAL A 238 20.32 -0.64 -11.96
C VAL A 238 21.21 0.13 -12.95
N ALA A 239 22.11 -0.59 -13.63
CA ALA A 239 22.83 -0.03 -14.77
C ALA A 239 21.86 0.26 -15.92
N ALA A 240 22.08 1.34 -16.67
CA ALA A 240 21.22 1.77 -17.77
C ALA A 240 21.09 0.73 -18.91
N THR A 241 22.00 -0.24 -18.98
CA THR A 241 21.99 -1.32 -19.97
C THR A 241 21.10 -2.51 -19.59
N ARG A 242 20.60 -2.58 -18.35
CA ARG A 242 19.70 -3.68 -17.94
C ARG A 242 18.29 -3.43 -18.48
N PRO A 243 17.55 -4.50 -18.87
CA PRO A 243 16.15 -4.38 -19.23
C PRO A 243 15.33 -3.75 -18.10
N ILE A 244 14.30 -2.99 -18.47
CA ILE A 244 13.38 -2.37 -17.51
C ILE A 244 12.58 -3.47 -16.81
N HIS A 245 12.63 -3.43 -15.48
CA HIS A 245 11.86 -4.30 -14.59
C HIS A 245 10.79 -3.45 -13.90
N CYS A 246 9.54 -3.88 -14.03
CA CYS A 246 8.38 -3.20 -13.45
C CYS A 246 7.56 -4.18 -12.62
N VAL A 247 6.90 -3.63 -11.61
CA VAL A 247 5.91 -4.31 -10.78
C VAL A 247 4.69 -3.40 -10.61
N SER A 248 3.60 -3.93 -10.08
CA SER A 248 2.46 -3.14 -9.63
C SER A 248 2.39 -3.14 -8.11
N GLN A 249 1.85 -2.09 -7.50
CA GLN A 249 1.76 -1.96 -6.04
C GLN A 249 0.37 -1.53 -5.59
N ALA A 250 -0.18 -2.24 -4.61
CA ALA A 250 -1.43 -1.93 -3.93
C ALA A 250 -1.15 -1.36 -2.53
N TYR A 251 -1.27 -0.04 -2.38
CA TYR A 251 -1.10 0.71 -1.14
C TYR A 251 -2.38 0.65 -0.32
N CYS A 252 -2.37 -0.18 0.71
CA CYS A 252 -3.52 -0.49 1.55
C CYS A 252 -3.29 0.00 2.97
N SER A 253 -4.26 0.73 3.53
CA SER A 253 -4.22 1.14 4.93
C SER A 253 -5.14 0.26 5.76
N ALA A 254 -4.66 -0.20 6.91
CA ALA A 254 -5.54 -0.60 8.00
C ALA A 254 -5.92 0.63 8.85
N ILE A 255 -6.84 0.45 9.80
CA ILE A 255 -7.09 1.44 10.85
C ILE A 255 -5.88 1.49 11.78
N SER A 256 -5.43 2.70 12.13
CA SER A 256 -4.26 2.90 13.00
C SER A 256 -4.61 2.80 14.49
N VAL A 257 -5.09 1.62 14.91
CA VAL A 257 -5.53 1.33 16.29
C VAL A 257 -4.46 1.70 17.32
N GLY A 258 -3.19 1.34 17.07
CA GLY A 258 -2.06 1.62 17.96
C GLY A 258 -1.68 3.09 18.11
N TYR A 259 -2.25 3.97 17.27
CA TYR A 259 -2.04 5.42 17.33
C TYR A 259 -3.24 6.18 17.88
N SER A 260 -4.32 5.47 18.25
CA SER A 260 -5.60 6.08 18.61
C SER A 260 -5.81 6.19 20.11
N ALA A 261 -6.58 7.19 20.54
CA ALA A 261 -7.06 7.30 21.92
C ALA A 261 -8.17 6.28 22.26
N ALA A 262 -8.88 5.72 21.26
CA ALA A 262 -9.91 4.73 21.46
C ALA A 262 -9.35 3.30 21.61
N SER A 263 -10.10 2.43 22.28
CA SER A 263 -9.68 1.05 22.49
C SER A 263 -9.74 0.22 21.20
N ALA A 264 -8.91 -0.83 21.12
CA ALA A 264 -8.99 -1.81 20.03
C ALA A 264 -10.39 -2.43 19.92
N ARG A 265 -11.08 -2.65 21.06
CA ARG A 265 -12.45 -3.18 21.08
C ARG A 265 -13.43 -2.25 20.37
N ASP A 266 -13.31 -0.95 20.57
CA ASP A 266 -14.22 0.04 19.96
C ASP A 266 -13.95 0.18 18.45
N TRP A 267 -12.68 0.05 18.03
CA TRP A 267 -12.29 0.05 16.63
C TRP A 267 -12.67 -1.24 15.89
N ALA A 268 -12.77 -2.37 16.59
CA ALA A 268 -12.86 -3.69 15.96
C ALA A 268 -13.92 -3.80 14.84
N PRO A 269 -15.16 -3.28 14.95
CA PRO A 269 -16.14 -3.39 13.87
C PRO A 269 -15.69 -2.68 12.59
N PHE A 270 -15.14 -1.48 12.70
CA PHE A 270 -14.69 -0.70 11.54
C PHE A 270 -13.33 -1.19 11.01
N ALA A 271 -12.41 -1.56 11.90
CA ALA A 271 -11.10 -2.08 11.53
C ALA A 271 -11.20 -3.39 10.72
N LYS A 272 -12.08 -4.31 11.13
CA LYS A 272 -12.35 -5.54 10.38
C LYS A 272 -12.90 -5.25 8.99
N LEU A 273 -13.89 -4.36 8.90
CA LEU A 273 -14.48 -3.94 7.62
C LEU A 273 -13.40 -3.35 6.68
N VAL A 274 -12.50 -2.52 7.21
CA VAL A 274 -11.39 -1.93 6.43
C VAL A 274 -10.37 -2.96 5.97
N LEU A 275 -10.02 -3.93 6.83
CA LEU A 275 -9.11 -5.03 6.47
C LEU A 275 -9.74 -5.92 5.40
N GLU A 276 -10.98 -6.37 5.60
CA GLU A 276 -11.72 -7.21 4.64
C GLU A 276 -11.76 -6.55 3.26
N ALA A 277 -12.16 -5.29 3.20
CA ALA A 277 -12.23 -4.55 1.95
C ALA A 277 -10.85 -4.36 1.29
N SER A 278 -9.82 -4.06 2.07
CA SER A 278 -8.47 -3.82 1.54
C SER A 278 -7.84 -5.08 0.93
N TYR A 279 -7.97 -6.24 1.60
CA TYR A 279 -7.48 -7.51 1.04
C TYR A 279 -8.28 -7.93 -0.18
N GLU A 280 -9.61 -7.83 -0.14
CA GLU A 280 -10.44 -8.20 -1.30
C GLU A 280 -10.14 -7.29 -2.50
N ALA A 281 -10.01 -5.98 -2.27
CA ALA A 281 -9.65 -5.01 -3.30
C ALA A 281 -8.28 -5.34 -3.92
N THR A 282 -7.29 -5.70 -3.09
CA THR A 282 -5.97 -6.12 -3.56
C THR A 282 -6.04 -7.33 -4.47
N LEU A 283 -6.85 -8.33 -4.12
CA LEU A 283 -6.96 -9.55 -4.92
C LEU A 283 -7.72 -9.32 -6.23
N TRP A 284 -8.77 -8.50 -6.22
CA TRP A 284 -9.42 -8.07 -7.48
C TRP A 284 -8.49 -7.23 -8.36
N ALA A 285 -7.68 -6.35 -7.78
CA ALA A 285 -6.60 -5.68 -8.50
C ALA A 285 -5.59 -6.68 -9.08
N GLY A 286 -5.31 -7.78 -8.38
CA GLY A 286 -4.51 -8.91 -8.87
C GLY A 286 -5.12 -9.59 -10.10
N VAL A 287 -6.44 -9.79 -10.13
CA VAL A 287 -7.15 -10.32 -11.31
C VAL A 287 -6.99 -9.39 -12.51
N LEU A 288 -7.16 -8.08 -12.30
CA LEU A 288 -6.97 -7.09 -13.36
C LEU A 288 -5.51 -7.06 -13.85
N ASN A 289 -4.54 -7.13 -12.93
CA ASN A 289 -3.13 -7.21 -13.27
C ASN A 289 -2.81 -8.45 -14.10
N TYR A 290 -3.38 -9.60 -13.70
CA TYR A 290 -3.20 -10.86 -14.42
C TYR A 290 -3.72 -10.77 -15.85
N GLN A 291 -4.92 -10.22 -16.03
CA GLN A 291 -5.49 -10.02 -17.35
C GLN A 291 -4.64 -9.10 -18.23
N ARG A 292 -4.06 -8.04 -17.66
CA ARG A 292 -3.26 -7.04 -18.40
C ARG A 292 -1.85 -7.51 -18.75
N THR A 293 -1.24 -8.33 -17.90
CA THR A 293 0.21 -8.63 -17.97
C THR A 293 0.53 -10.11 -18.18
N GLY A 294 -0.43 -11.00 -17.94
CA GLY A 294 -0.19 -12.44 -17.86
C GLY A 294 0.47 -12.91 -16.55
N CYS A 295 0.77 -12.01 -15.61
CA CYS A 295 1.32 -12.36 -14.29
C CYS A 295 0.22 -12.48 -13.24
N ASN A 296 -0.01 -13.71 -12.75
CA ASN A 296 -1.03 -14.01 -11.74
C ASN A 296 -0.52 -13.93 -10.29
N LYS A 297 0.73 -13.50 -10.08
CA LYS A 297 1.37 -13.48 -8.76
C LYS A 297 0.98 -12.23 -7.97
N VAL A 298 0.45 -12.45 -6.76
CA VAL A 298 0.05 -11.39 -5.83
C VAL A 298 0.71 -11.61 -4.47
N PHE A 299 1.56 -10.68 -4.06
CA PHE A 299 2.18 -10.71 -2.74
C PHE A 299 1.29 -10.00 -1.72
N LEU A 300 0.87 -10.74 -0.69
CA LEU A 300 0.17 -10.20 0.47
C LEU A 300 1.12 -10.07 1.66
N THR A 301 0.82 -9.12 2.53
CA THR A 301 1.48 -8.93 3.82
C THR A 301 0.42 -8.81 4.91
N ALA A 302 0.78 -9.01 6.18
CA ALA A 302 -0.12 -8.78 7.30
C ALA A 302 -0.30 -7.25 7.57
N VAL A 303 -1.02 -6.57 6.68
CA VAL A 303 -1.33 -5.13 6.78
C VAL A 303 -1.97 -4.84 8.14
N GLY A 304 -1.43 -3.83 8.84
CA GLY A 304 -1.97 -3.34 10.11
C GLY A 304 -1.54 -4.10 11.37
N GLY A 305 -0.93 -5.29 11.25
CA GLY A 305 -0.59 -6.15 12.41
C GLY A 305 0.65 -5.72 13.21
N GLY A 306 1.44 -4.79 12.68
CA GLY A 306 2.60 -4.21 13.36
C GLY A 306 2.25 -2.96 14.15
N VAL A 307 2.84 -1.83 13.77
CA VAL A 307 2.69 -0.54 14.47
C VAL A 307 1.25 -0.03 14.57
N PHE A 308 0.38 -0.42 13.63
CA PHE A 308 -1.04 -0.05 13.66
C PHE A 308 -1.87 -0.88 14.64
N GLY A 309 -1.33 -1.97 15.21
CA GLY A 309 -1.95 -2.68 16.33
C GLY A 309 -3.28 -3.39 16.03
N ASN A 310 -3.53 -3.78 14.77
CA ASN A 310 -4.69 -4.60 14.44
C ASN A 310 -4.46 -6.03 14.92
N ALA A 311 -5.50 -6.66 15.47
CA ALA A 311 -5.38 -8.01 15.99
C ALA A 311 -5.16 -9.02 14.86
N THR A 312 -4.27 -9.99 15.08
CA THR A 312 -3.88 -10.99 14.08
C THR A 312 -5.09 -11.75 13.55
N GLU A 313 -6.05 -12.09 14.41
CA GLU A 313 -7.25 -12.82 14.00
C GLU A 313 -8.13 -12.02 13.03
N TRP A 314 -8.14 -10.68 13.11
CA TRP A 314 -8.89 -9.85 12.16
C TRP A 314 -8.25 -9.88 10.77
N ILE A 315 -6.91 -9.89 10.74
CA ILE A 315 -6.14 -9.94 9.51
C ILE A 315 -6.30 -11.31 8.84
N VAL A 316 -6.19 -12.39 9.61
CA VAL A 316 -6.38 -13.76 9.13
C VAL A 316 -7.78 -13.94 8.52
N ASP A 317 -8.84 -13.52 9.24
CA ASP A 317 -10.21 -13.64 8.76
C ASP A 317 -10.46 -12.81 7.48
N ALA A 318 -9.84 -11.63 7.39
CA ALA A 318 -9.93 -10.76 6.22
C ALA A 318 -9.25 -11.37 4.99
N ILE A 319 -8.03 -11.91 5.14
CA ILE A 319 -7.32 -12.61 4.05
C ILE A 319 -8.14 -13.83 3.59
N ALA A 320 -8.64 -14.64 4.53
CA ALA A 320 -9.42 -15.83 4.18
C ALA A 320 -10.69 -15.47 3.40
N SER A 321 -11.38 -14.40 3.80
CA SER A 321 -12.57 -13.91 3.10
C SER A 321 -12.24 -13.37 1.71
N ALA A 322 -11.14 -12.63 1.57
CA ALA A 322 -10.68 -12.12 0.28
C ALA A 322 -10.29 -13.26 -0.68
N VAL A 323 -9.52 -14.24 -0.21
CA VAL A 323 -9.13 -15.42 -1.02
C VAL A 323 -10.36 -16.19 -1.49
N ALA A 324 -11.35 -16.39 -0.62
CA ALA A 324 -12.59 -17.04 -1.00
C ALA A 324 -13.34 -16.29 -2.11
N ALA A 325 -13.31 -14.95 -2.10
CA ALA A 325 -13.95 -14.12 -3.13
C ALA A 325 -13.33 -14.28 -4.53
N VAL A 326 -12.04 -14.66 -4.60
CA VAL A 326 -11.30 -14.87 -5.85
C VAL A 326 -10.85 -16.33 -6.03
N ALA A 327 -11.48 -17.29 -5.35
CA ALA A 327 -11.04 -18.69 -5.31
C ALA A 327 -10.91 -19.34 -6.71
N ARG A 328 -11.69 -18.85 -7.69
CA ARG A 328 -11.76 -19.35 -9.06
C ARG A 328 -11.16 -18.39 -10.10
N CYS A 329 -10.23 -17.53 -9.67
CA CYS A 329 -9.61 -16.53 -10.54
C CYS A 329 -8.17 -16.84 -10.94
N GLY A 330 -7.61 -17.99 -10.54
CA GLY A 330 -6.30 -18.46 -10.99
C GLY A 330 -5.10 -17.68 -10.45
N LEU A 331 -5.22 -17.01 -9.29
CA LEU A 331 -4.12 -16.24 -8.71
C LEU A 331 -3.09 -17.14 -7.98
N ASP A 332 -1.81 -16.78 -8.04
CA ASP A 332 -0.77 -17.29 -7.15
C ASP A 332 -0.60 -16.28 -6.00
N VAL A 333 -1.27 -16.51 -4.88
CA VAL A 333 -1.23 -15.63 -3.71
C VAL A 333 -0.08 -16.04 -2.81
N VAL A 334 0.88 -15.13 -2.66
CA VAL A 334 2.08 -15.32 -1.85
C VAL A 334 1.95 -14.49 -0.58
N LEU A 335 1.68 -15.14 0.55
CA LEU A 335 1.68 -14.47 1.83
C LEU A 335 3.12 -14.39 2.38
N VAL A 336 3.62 -13.17 2.49
CA VAL A 336 5.00 -12.88 2.89
C VAL A 336 5.12 -12.71 4.40
N HIS A 337 6.07 -13.41 5.00
CA HIS A 337 6.42 -13.36 6.42
C HIS A 337 7.82 -12.80 6.60
N TYR A 338 8.05 -12.05 7.69
CA TYR A 338 9.36 -11.49 7.95
C TYR A 338 10.34 -12.55 8.49
N ARG A 339 11.40 -12.81 7.73
CA ARG A 339 12.54 -13.73 8.00
C ARG A 339 12.21 -15.22 8.11
N ARG A 340 11.06 -15.57 8.68
CA ARG A 340 10.58 -16.95 8.84
C ARG A 340 9.07 -16.96 8.67
N VAL A 341 8.51 -18.07 8.19
CA VAL A 341 7.06 -18.28 8.18
C VAL A 341 6.57 -18.32 9.63
N ASP A 342 5.55 -17.52 9.93
CA ASP A 342 4.85 -17.60 11.21
C ASP A 342 3.90 -18.82 11.16
N GLU A 343 4.29 -19.89 11.86
CA GLU A 343 3.54 -21.13 11.85
C GLU A 343 2.16 -21.01 12.52
N SER A 344 1.99 -20.12 13.51
CA SER A 344 0.67 -19.82 14.09
C SER A 344 -0.22 -19.16 13.06
N PHE A 345 0.27 -18.10 12.42
CA PHE A 345 -0.47 -17.40 11.37
C PHE A 345 -0.86 -18.36 10.23
N GLN A 346 0.07 -19.22 9.81
CA GLN A 346 -0.19 -20.23 8.78
C GLN A 346 -1.29 -21.21 9.19
N ARG A 347 -1.24 -21.76 10.41
CA ARG A 347 -2.28 -22.65 10.91
C ARG A 347 -3.64 -21.95 11.00
N ASP A 348 -3.67 -20.75 11.55
CA ASP A 348 -4.91 -19.99 11.73
C ASP A 348 -5.54 -19.62 10.38
N LEU A 349 -4.72 -19.23 9.39
CA LEU A 349 -5.18 -18.98 8.04
C LEU A 349 -5.71 -20.24 7.36
N ALA A 350 -5.02 -21.38 7.49
CA ALA A 350 -5.52 -22.64 6.96
C ALA A 350 -6.89 -23.02 7.56
N VAL A 351 -7.09 -22.82 8.86
CA VAL A 351 -8.38 -23.04 9.53
C VAL A 351 -9.45 -22.07 9.00
N ALA A 352 -9.11 -20.79 8.84
CA ALA A 352 -10.04 -19.78 8.33
C ALA A 352 -10.44 -20.04 6.87
N LEU A 353 -9.49 -20.42 6.00
CA LEU A 353 -9.75 -20.80 4.60
C LEU A 353 -10.71 -21.99 4.52
N ASN A 354 -10.50 -23.03 5.34
CA ASN A 354 -11.41 -24.17 5.45
C ASN A 354 -12.84 -23.76 5.80
N ARG A 355 -13.01 -22.87 6.78
CA ARG A 355 -14.34 -22.36 7.19
C ARG A 355 -15.05 -21.58 6.08
N LYS A 356 -14.29 -20.97 5.16
CA LYS A 356 -14.81 -20.16 4.04
C LYS A 356 -15.00 -20.96 2.75
N GLY A 357 -14.82 -22.29 2.77
CA GLY A 357 -14.92 -23.14 1.58
C GLY A 357 -13.71 -23.08 0.64
N ALA A 358 -12.63 -22.47 1.10
CA ALA A 358 -11.36 -22.27 0.39
C ALA A 358 -10.24 -23.19 0.91
N GLY A 359 -10.61 -24.30 1.58
CA GLY A 359 -9.68 -25.17 2.32
C GLY A 359 -8.69 -26.01 1.49
N HIS A 360 -8.87 -26.03 0.17
CA HIS A 360 -8.01 -26.75 -0.77
C HIS A 360 -7.00 -25.83 -1.49
N LEU A 361 -7.06 -24.52 -1.22
CA LEU A 361 -6.25 -23.49 -1.85
C LEU A 361 -4.91 -23.29 -1.15
#